data_AF-A0A6M6IHJ0-F1
#
_entry.id   AF-A0A6M6IHJ0-F1
#
_cell.length_a   1.000
_cell.length_b   1.000
_cell.length_c   1.000
_cell.angle_alpha   90.00
_cell.angle_beta   90.00
_cell.angle_gamma   90.00
#
_symmetry.space_group_name_H-M   'P 1'
#
loop_
_entity.id
_entity.type
_entity.pdbx_description
1 polymer ?
#
loop_
_entity_poly.entity_id
_entity_poly.type
_entity_poly.pdbx_seq_one_letter_code
_entity_poly.pdbx_strand_id
1 'polypeptide(L)'
;MTLALITLGFMSGYEFFFVVGAFAGLAAIAAREAAPHWRNAIAALHSGTQSKGKISIAITRDPTEFDRYVATVRDKSPHAWQFEFTPNDWEPTEGHYDVEIIHVSGVEWPALLLTSEGIVFPAFTPKKLTENT
;
A
#
# COMPACT_ATOMS: atom_id res chain seq x y z
N MET A 1 -14.22 13.94 -14.39
CA MET A 1 -14.19 13.20 -15.68
C MET A 1 -15.31 12.16 -15.76
N THR A 2 -15.49 11.30 -14.75
CA THR A 2 -16.62 10.36 -14.61
C THR A 2 -18.00 10.99 -14.78
N LEU A 3 -18.27 12.10 -14.08
CA LEU A 3 -19.57 12.78 -14.15
C LEU A 3 -19.92 13.28 -15.57
N ALA A 4 -18.90 13.70 -16.34
CA ALA A 4 -19.06 14.19 -17.72
C ALA A 4 -19.35 13.05 -18.70
N LEU A 5 -18.78 11.86 -18.48
CA LEU A 5 -19.01 10.68 -19.32
C LEU A 5 -20.41 10.09 -19.08
N ILE A 6 -20.87 10.06 -17.82
CA ILE A 6 -22.23 9.60 -17.48
C ILE A 6 -23.29 10.53 -18.09
N THR A 7 -23.07 11.85 -18.06
CA THR A 7 -23.98 12.81 -18.71
C THR A 7 -23.97 12.70 -20.23
N LEU A 8 -22.81 12.44 -20.86
CA LEU A 8 -22.73 12.14 -22.29
C LEU A 8 -23.45 10.83 -22.67
N GLY A 9 -23.42 9.81 -21.81
CA GLY A 9 -24.16 8.56 -22.02
C GLY A 9 -25.68 8.78 -22.01
N PHE A 10 -26.19 9.57 -21.07
CA PHE A 10 -27.60 9.96 -21.03
C PHE A 10 -28.03 10.79 -22.26
N MET A 11 -27.17 11.68 -22.78
CA MET A 11 -27.50 12.50 -23.95
C MET A 11 -27.39 11.75 -25.30
N SER A 12 -26.45 10.81 -25.41
CA SER A 12 -26.15 10.14 -26.69
C SER A 12 -26.89 8.80 -26.88
N GLY A 13 -27.41 8.20 -25.81
CA GLY A 13 -28.08 6.89 -25.86
C GLY A 13 -27.14 5.70 -26.12
N TYR A 14 -25.84 5.94 -26.23
CA TYR A 14 -24.85 4.88 -26.43
C TYR A 14 -24.39 4.30 -25.10
N GLU A 15 -24.66 3.02 -24.90
CA GLU A 15 -24.31 2.24 -23.69
C GLU A 15 -22.80 2.29 -23.36
N PHE A 16 -21.96 2.48 -24.38
CA PHE A 16 -20.50 2.58 -24.25
C PHE A 16 -20.05 3.65 -23.23
N PHE A 17 -20.70 4.81 -23.18
CA PHE A 17 -20.30 5.88 -22.26
C PHE A 17 -20.61 5.55 -20.79
N PHE A 18 -21.66 4.77 -20.53
CA PHE A 18 -21.94 4.26 -19.19
C PHE A 18 -20.88 3.25 -18.74
N VAL A 19 -20.46 2.36 -19.64
CA VAL A 19 -19.38 1.40 -19.37
C VAL A 19 -18.07 2.12 -19.05
N VAL A 20 -17.64 3.06 -19.90
CA VAL A 20 -16.40 3.84 -19.67
C VAL A 20 -16.51 4.69 -18.39
N GLY A 21 -17.68 5.27 -18.13
CA GLY A 21 -17.94 6.02 -16.90
C GLY A 21 -17.82 5.16 -15.64
N ALA A 22 -18.35 3.93 -15.65
CA ALA A 22 -18.24 2.98 -14.55
C ALA A 22 -16.79 2.55 -14.31
N PHE A 23 -16.05 2.19 -15.36
CA PHE A 23 -14.62 1.85 -15.27
C PHE A 23 -13.79 3.01 -14.72
N ALA A 24 -14.00 4.23 -15.21
CA ALA A 24 -13.32 5.41 -14.69
C ALA A 24 -13.66 5.70 -13.22
N GLY A 25 -14.89 5.38 -12.79
CA GLY A 25 -15.33 5.49 -11.39
C GLY A 25 -14.59 4.51 -10.49
N LEU A 26 -14.52 3.24 -10.87
CA LEU A 26 -13.79 2.22 -10.14
C LEU A 26 -12.29 2.55 -10.06
N ALA A 27 -11.69 2.97 -11.18
CA ALA A 27 -10.29 3.38 -11.21
C ALA A 27 -10.01 4.59 -10.29
N ALA A 28 -10.92 5.57 -10.24
CA ALA A 28 -10.76 6.73 -9.35
C ALA A 28 -10.84 6.35 -7.86
N ILE A 29 -11.70 5.39 -7.49
CA ILE A 29 -11.79 4.87 -6.12
C ILE A 29 -10.49 4.16 -5.75
N ALA A 30 -10.01 3.25 -6.59
CA ALA A 30 -8.76 2.53 -6.36
C ALA A 30 -7.56 3.50 -6.23
N ALA A 31 -7.47 4.49 -7.11
CA ALA A 31 -6.43 5.51 -7.05
C ALA A 31 -6.50 6.34 -5.76
N ARG A 32 -7.71 6.65 -5.27
CA ARG A 32 -7.90 7.40 -4.02
C ARG A 32 -7.40 6.63 -2.80
N GLU A 33 -7.52 5.30 -2.80
CA GLU A 33 -7.03 4.45 -1.72
C GLU A 33 -5.50 4.31 -1.74
N ALA A 34 -4.87 4.21 -2.92
CA ALA A 34 -3.42 4.08 -3.05
C ALA A 34 -2.65 5.42 -2.88
N ALA A 35 -3.23 6.55 -3.32
CA ALA A 35 -2.59 7.86 -3.33
C ALA A 35 -2.01 8.35 -1.97
N PRO A 36 -2.69 8.20 -0.81
CA PRO A 36 -2.13 8.68 0.46
C PRO A 36 -0.85 7.93 0.84
N HIS A 37 -0.73 6.65 0.49
CA HIS A 37 0.42 5.82 0.87
C HIS A 37 1.68 6.21 0.09
N TRP A 38 1.56 6.45 -1.22
CA TRP A 38 2.64 6.98 -2.04
C TRP A 38 3.12 8.37 -1.56
N ARG A 39 2.17 9.26 -1.24
CA ARG A 39 2.51 10.58 -0.71
C ARG A 39 3.26 10.47 0.62
N ASN A 40 2.84 9.56 1.49
CA ASN A 40 3.47 9.33 2.78
C ASN A 40 4.87 8.73 2.62
N ALA A 41 5.08 7.79 1.69
CA ALA A 41 6.41 7.24 1.39
C ALA A 41 7.37 8.31 0.88
N ILE A 42 6.92 9.20 -0.01
CA ILE A 42 7.71 10.36 -0.47
C ILE A 42 8.01 11.32 0.69
N ALA A 43 7.01 11.63 1.53
CA ALA A 43 7.22 12.47 2.70
C ALA A 43 8.21 11.85 3.71
N ALA A 44 8.22 10.52 3.81
CA ALA A 44 9.15 9.76 4.64
C ALA A 44 10.60 9.96 4.19
N LEU A 45 10.86 9.94 2.87
CA LEU A 45 12.19 10.18 2.30
C LEU A 45 12.72 11.60 2.61
N HIS A 46 11.84 12.59 2.73
CA HIS A 46 12.26 13.98 2.93
C HIS A 46 12.31 14.42 4.39
N SER A 47 11.37 13.95 5.22
CA SER A 47 11.13 14.50 6.56
C SER A 47 10.83 13.44 7.62
N GLY A 48 10.97 12.16 7.27
CA GLY A 48 10.63 11.07 8.17
C GLY A 48 11.64 10.87 9.30
N THR A 49 11.14 10.39 10.44
CA THR A 49 11.97 9.97 11.57
C THR A 49 12.35 8.50 11.39
N GLN A 50 13.65 8.23 11.37
CA GLN A 50 14.20 6.89 11.18
C GLN A 50 14.34 6.15 12.51
N SER A 51 13.96 4.88 12.53
CA SER A 51 14.24 3.90 13.57
C SER A 51 14.76 2.60 12.95
N LYS A 52 15.56 1.85 13.70
CA LYS A 52 16.00 0.50 13.27
C LYS A 52 15.03 -0.54 13.81
N GLY A 53 14.66 -1.49 12.97
CA GLY A 53 13.80 -2.60 13.38
C GLY A 53 14.00 -3.84 12.51
N LYS A 54 13.08 -4.79 12.67
CA LYS A 54 13.04 -6.01 11.87
C LYS A 54 11.66 -6.19 11.26
N ILE A 55 11.62 -6.74 10.07
CA ILE A 55 10.38 -7.20 9.44
C ILE A 55 10.42 -8.68 9.18
N SER A 56 9.25 -9.30 9.14
CA SER A 56 9.07 -10.62 8.53
C SER A 56 8.22 -10.49 7.28
N ILE A 57 8.70 -11.01 6.16
CA ILE A 57 7.96 -11.08 4.90
C ILE A 57 7.41 -12.50 4.74
N ALA A 58 6.11 -12.60 4.47
CA ALA A 58 5.41 -13.82 4.10
C ALA A 58 4.80 -13.64 2.70
N ILE A 59 4.84 -14.69 1.89
CA ILE A 59 4.34 -14.67 0.52
C ILE A 59 3.22 -15.70 0.42
N THR A 60 1.99 -15.22 0.32
CA THR A 60 0.85 -16.10 0.06
C THR A 60 0.75 -16.33 -1.44
N ARG A 61 1.16 -17.52 -1.89
CA ARG A 61 1.04 -17.96 -3.28
C ARG A 61 -0.29 -18.66 -3.47
N ASP A 62 -1.15 -18.07 -4.27
CA ASP A 62 -2.42 -18.69 -4.66
C ASP A 62 -2.35 -19.05 -6.15
N PRO A 63 -2.56 -20.32 -6.55
CA PRO A 63 -2.54 -20.72 -7.95
C PRO A 63 -3.67 -20.10 -8.79
N THR A 64 -4.64 -19.44 -8.16
CA THR A 64 -5.80 -18.80 -8.80
C THR A 64 -5.83 -17.28 -8.69
N GLU A 65 -4.98 -16.69 -7.85
CA GLU A 65 -4.86 -15.24 -7.66
C GLU A 65 -3.41 -14.76 -7.87
N PHE A 66 -3.19 -13.44 -7.81
CA PHE A 66 -1.84 -12.89 -7.78
C PHE A 66 -1.17 -13.15 -6.43
N ASP A 67 0.15 -13.37 -6.45
CA ASP A 67 0.94 -13.52 -5.23
C ASP A 67 0.75 -12.32 -4.30
N ARG A 68 0.40 -12.60 -3.04
CA ARG A 68 0.20 -11.57 -2.02
C ARG A 68 1.42 -11.51 -1.11
N TYR A 69 2.05 -10.34 -1.09
CA TYR A 69 3.21 -10.07 -0.25
C TYR A 69 2.79 -9.34 1.01
N VAL A 70 3.11 -9.93 2.16
CA VAL A 70 2.73 -9.40 3.47
C VAL A 70 3.98 -9.18 4.31
N ALA A 71 4.22 -7.94 4.73
CA ALA A 71 5.29 -7.59 5.66
C ALA A 71 4.70 -7.33 7.05
N THR A 72 5.27 -7.94 8.08
CA THR A 72 4.96 -7.61 9.48
C THR A 72 6.13 -6.83 10.08
N VAL A 73 5.88 -5.60 10.48
CA VAL A 73 6.84 -4.74 11.18
C VAL A 73 6.70 -4.90 12.68
N ARG A 74 7.85 -4.99 13.34
CA ARG A 74 8.01 -4.65 14.75
C ARG A 74 9.14 -3.62 14.91
N ASP A 75 8.78 -2.44 15.42
CA ASP A 75 9.72 -1.45 15.93
C ASP A 75 9.80 -1.57 17.47
N LYS A 76 10.52 -0.67 18.13
CA LYS A 76 10.52 -0.40 19.58
C LYS A 76 9.15 -0.01 20.14
N SER A 77 8.17 0.27 19.28
CA SER A 77 6.79 0.52 19.69
C SER A 77 6.13 -0.78 20.18
N PRO A 78 5.21 -0.71 21.14
CA PRO A 78 4.44 -1.88 21.61
C PRO A 78 3.44 -2.39 20.54
N HIS A 79 3.39 -1.77 19.38
CA HIS A 79 2.48 -2.13 18.30
C HIS A 79 3.25 -2.76 17.14
N ALA A 80 2.73 -3.89 16.68
CA ALA A 80 3.15 -4.49 15.42
C ALA A 80 2.14 -4.10 14.33
N TRP A 81 2.66 -3.92 13.11
CA TRP A 81 1.84 -3.55 11.96
C TRP A 81 2.03 -4.57 10.85
N GLN A 82 0.95 -4.88 10.15
CA GLN A 82 0.97 -5.74 8.98
C GLN A 82 0.62 -4.94 7.72
N PHE A 83 1.47 -5.04 6.72
CA PHE A 83 1.38 -4.36 5.44
C PHE A 83 1.20 -5.38 4.33
N GLU A 84 0.24 -5.14 3.45
CA GLU A 84 0.31 -5.68 2.10
C GLU A 84 1.10 -4.69 1.24
N PHE A 85 2.01 -5.19 0.41
CA PHE A 85 2.83 -4.36 -0.46
C PHE A 85 3.02 -4.99 -1.82
N THR A 86 3.39 -4.18 -2.80
CA THR A 86 3.80 -4.65 -4.13
C THR A 86 5.29 -4.39 -4.26
N PRO A 87 6.11 -5.42 -4.53
CA PRO A 87 7.53 -5.23 -4.77
C PRO A 87 7.76 -4.32 -5.98
N ASN A 88 8.68 -3.36 -5.86
CA ASN A 88 9.04 -2.46 -6.96
C ASN A 88 10.53 -2.60 -7.27
N ASP A 89 10.85 -3.17 -8.43
CA ASP A 89 12.22 -3.41 -8.91
C ASP A 89 13.05 -4.39 -8.05
N TRP A 90 12.41 -5.23 -7.24
CA TRP A 90 13.05 -6.31 -6.48
C TRP A 90 12.10 -7.48 -6.24
N GLU A 91 12.64 -8.68 -5.98
CA GLU A 91 11.87 -9.90 -5.70
C GLU A 91 12.13 -10.35 -4.25
N PRO A 92 11.20 -10.10 -3.32
CA PRO A 92 11.39 -10.46 -1.92
C PRO A 92 11.35 -11.97 -1.72
N THR A 93 12.16 -12.45 -0.79
CA THR A 93 12.11 -13.84 -0.29
C THR A 93 11.38 -13.89 1.05
N GLU A 94 10.75 -15.01 1.37
CA GLU A 94 10.19 -15.21 2.70
C GLU A 94 11.30 -15.24 3.76
N GLY A 95 11.11 -14.50 4.85
CA GLY A 95 12.11 -14.46 5.90
C GLY A 95 12.08 -13.19 6.73
N HIS A 96 13.16 -12.98 7.47
CA HIS A 96 13.33 -11.83 8.34
C HIS A 96 14.42 -10.91 7.79
N TYR A 97 14.13 -9.61 7.79
CA TYR A 97 15.02 -8.58 7.27
C TYR A 97 15.26 -7.52 8.33
N ASP A 98 16.52 -7.11 8.49
CA ASP A 98 16.86 -5.88 9.20
C ASP A 98 16.46 -4.70 8.31
N VAL A 99 15.78 -3.72 8.91
CA VAL A 99 15.25 -2.59 8.16
C VAL A 99 15.47 -1.27 8.88
N GLU A 100 15.51 -0.21 8.08
CA GLU A 100 15.26 1.13 8.55
C GLU A 100 13.77 1.46 8.36
N ILE A 101 13.10 1.79 9.46
CA ILE A 101 11.69 2.10 9.53
C ILE A 101 11.57 3.61 9.58
N ILE A 102 10.79 4.19 8.68
CA ILE A 102 10.63 5.63 8.57
C ILE A 102 9.18 6.02 8.85
N HIS A 103 9.02 6.84 9.88
CA HIS A 103 7.72 7.36 10.32
C HIS A 103 7.52 8.80 9.86
N VAL A 104 6.30 9.14 9.49
CA VAL A 104 5.90 10.51 9.12
C VAL A 104 4.92 11.03 10.17
N SER A 105 5.09 12.27 10.60
CA SER A 105 4.17 12.91 11.55
C SER A 105 2.73 12.88 11.04
N GLY A 106 1.79 12.48 11.89
CA GLY A 106 0.38 12.34 11.55
C GLY A 106 0.01 11.01 10.88
N VAL A 107 0.96 10.08 10.70
CA VAL A 107 0.71 8.70 10.26
C VAL A 107 0.98 7.76 11.41
N GLU A 108 -0.01 6.94 11.78
CA GLU A 108 0.10 6.04 12.95
C GLU A 108 1.00 4.83 12.72
N TRP A 109 1.21 4.46 11.46
CA TRP A 109 2.01 3.32 11.03
C TRP A 109 3.27 3.78 10.28
N PRO A 110 4.29 2.91 10.15
CA PRO A 110 5.45 3.16 9.31
C PRO A 110 5.09 3.52 7.87
N ALA A 111 5.60 4.65 7.39
CA ALA A 111 5.31 5.14 6.04
C ALA A 111 6.20 4.49 4.98
N LEU A 112 7.43 4.12 5.35
CA LEU A 112 8.41 3.50 4.46
C LEU A 112 9.37 2.61 5.25
N LEU A 113 9.74 1.48 4.66
CA LEU A 113 10.76 0.58 5.18
C LEU A 113 11.83 0.40 4.12
N LEU A 114 13.09 0.53 4.53
CA LEU A 114 14.24 0.29 3.68
C LEU A 114 14.88 -1.03 4.12
N THR A 115 14.90 -2.01 3.22
CA THR A 115 15.65 -3.25 3.39
C THR A 115 16.97 -3.14 2.62
N SER A 116 17.87 -4.11 2.79
CA SER A 116 19.09 -4.19 1.97
C SER A 116 18.81 -4.52 0.50
N GLU A 117 17.64 -5.07 0.19
CA GLU A 117 17.27 -5.58 -1.13
C GLU A 117 16.30 -4.66 -1.88
N GLY A 118 15.53 -3.84 -1.15
CA GLY A 118 14.56 -2.95 -1.76
C GLY A 118 13.76 -2.14 -0.76
N ILE A 119 12.74 -1.45 -1.27
CA ILE A 119 11.84 -0.63 -0.47
C ILE A 119 10.50 -1.35 -0.26
N VAL A 120 9.92 -1.14 0.91
CA VAL A 120 8.58 -1.62 1.25
C VAL A 120 7.76 -0.45 1.76
N PHE A 121 6.59 -0.25 1.16
CA PHE A 121 5.59 0.69 1.64
C PHE A 121 4.19 0.07 1.47
N PRO A 122 3.20 0.48 2.28
CA PRO A 122 1.88 -0.13 2.23
C PRO A 122 1.17 0.15 0.90
N ALA A 123 0.64 -0.90 0.26
CA ALA A 123 -0.30 -0.77 -0.86
C ALA A 123 -1.69 -0.34 -0.37
N PHE A 124 -2.05 -0.74 0.85
CA PHE A 124 -3.32 -0.44 1.51
C PHE A 124 -3.10 0.04 2.95
N THR A 125 -4.19 0.46 3.60
CA THR A 125 -4.14 0.84 5.02
C THR A 125 -3.68 -0.34 5.88
N PRO A 126 -2.60 -0.20 6.66
CA PRO A 126 -2.06 -1.27 7.47
C PRO A 126 -3.00 -1.77 8.55
N LYS A 127 -2.86 -3.05 8.89
CA LYS A 127 -3.56 -3.66 10.03
C LYS A 127 -2.69 -3.57 11.27
N LYS A 128 -3.25 -3.01 12.35
CA LYS A 128 -2.63 -3.04 13.67
C LYS A 128 -2.79 -4.44 14.26
N LEU A 129 -1.69 -5.08 14.64
CA LEU A 129 -1.72 -6.36 15.32
C LEU A 129 -1.82 -6.09 16.83
N THR A 130 -2.88 -6.58 17.45
CA THR A 130 -3.01 -6.63 18.91
C THR A 130 -2.13 -7.77 19.41
N GLU A 131 -1.25 -7.52 20.38
CA GLU A 131 -0.63 -8.61 21.13
C GLU A 131 -1.75 -9.34 21.89
N ASN A 132 -2.06 -10.58 21.47
CA ASN A 132 -2.72 -11.50 22.37
C ASN A 132 -1.69 -11.86 23.43
N THR A 133 -1.91 -11.31 24.62
CA THR A 133 -1.19 -11.64 25.86
C THR A 133 -1.32 -13.12 26.19
#